data_AF-A0A7X9ZCS9-F1
#
_entry.id   AF-A0A7X9ZCS9-F1
#
_cell.length_a   1.000
_cell.length_b   1.000
_cell.length_c   1.000
_cell.angle_alpha   90.00
_cell.angle_beta   90.00
_cell.angle_gamma   90.00
#
_symmetry.space_group_name_H-M   'P 1'
#
loop_
_entity.id
_entity.type
_entity.pdbx_description
1 polymer ?
#
loop_
_entity_poly.entity_id
_entity_poly.type
_entity_poly.pdbx_seq_one_letter_code
_entity_poly.pdbx_strand_id
1 'polypeptide(L)'
;MPLADETRELLGLLAYVYLENNRPEKTVVLLKALQALGLADARQLATLALAQLRAGKPDTALSTLDQLAMQGGVDAPFHLIRSQTLQALARGDEAAAAMRAYVALRPTAAQPRSEPT
;
A
#
# COMPACT_ATOMS: atom_id res chain seq x y z
N MET A 1 -11.47 19.95 -10.96
CA MET A 1 -12.21 20.91 -10.12
C MET A 1 -11.31 21.16 -8.91
N PRO A 2 -10.86 22.39 -8.65
CA PRO A 2 -9.82 22.69 -7.66
C PRO A 2 -10.12 22.14 -6.26
N LEU A 3 -11.39 22.09 -5.87
CA LEU A 3 -11.84 21.52 -4.59
C LEU A 3 -11.58 20.01 -4.45
N ALA A 4 -11.63 19.25 -5.54
CA ALA A 4 -11.41 17.80 -5.52
C ALA A 4 -9.92 17.48 -5.30
N ASP A 5 -9.03 18.28 -5.89
CA ASP A 5 -7.59 18.13 -5.73
C ASP A 5 -7.14 18.49 -4.31
N GLU A 6 -7.68 19.57 -3.74
CA GLU A 6 -7.43 19.99 -2.35
C GLU A 6 -7.96 18.96 -1.34
N THR A 7 -9.16 18.42 -1.57
CA THR A 7 -9.73 17.34 -0.73
C THR A 7 -8.85 16.09 -0.77
N ARG A 8 -8.36 15.72 -1.95
CA ARG A 8 -7.44 14.58 -2.14
C ARG A 8 -6.15 14.78 -1.35
N GLU A 9 -5.54 15.95 -1.45
CA GLU A 9 -4.29 16.27 -0.77
C GLU A 9 -4.46 16.28 0.75
N LEU A 10 -5.49 16.96 1.26
CA LEU A 10 -5.75 17.07 2.69
C LEU A 10 -6.02 15.71 3.34
N LEU A 11 -6.92 14.91 2.74
CA LEU A 11 -7.22 13.58 3.27
C LEU A 11 -6.04 12.63 3.14
N GLY A 12 -5.26 12.75 2.06
CA GLY A 12 -4.02 11.98 1.87
C GLY A 12 -2.98 12.28 2.94
N LEU A 13 -2.73 13.56 3.22
CA LEU A 13 -1.80 13.99 4.25
C LEU A 13 -2.25 13.55 5.66
N LEU A 14 -3.53 13.72 5.98
CA LEU A 14 -4.06 13.30 7.29
C LEU A 14 -4.01 11.77 7.46
N ALA A 15 -4.29 11.01 6.39
CA ALA A 15 -4.18 9.56 6.39
C ALA A 15 -2.74 9.09 6.64
N TYR A 16 -1.76 9.76 6.02
CA TYR A 16 -0.33 9.55 6.28
C TYR A 16 0.01 9.83 7.74
N VAL A 17 -0.39 10.99 8.28
CA VAL A 17 -0.16 11.34 9.70
C VAL A 17 -0.75 10.29 10.64
N TYR A 18 -1.97 9.81 10.40
CA TYR A 18 -2.54 8.75 11.24
C TYR A 18 -1.81 7.42 11.13
N LEU A 19 -1.28 7.08 9.96
CA LEU A 19 -0.54 5.83 9.76
C LEU A 19 0.81 5.87 10.51
N GLU A 20 1.52 6.99 10.44
CA GLU A 20 2.77 7.23 11.16
C GLU A 20 2.57 7.22 12.68
N ASN A 21 1.39 7.62 13.15
CA ASN A 21 1.02 7.60 14.58
C ASN A 21 0.35 6.28 15.02
N ASN A 22 0.49 5.21 14.22
CA ASN A 22 -0.08 3.89 14.49
C ASN A 22 -1.59 3.92 14.80
N ARG A 23 -2.35 4.72 14.05
CA ARG A 23 -3.82 4.80 14.10
C ARG A 23 -4.45 4.21 12.82
N PRO A 24 -4.24 2.92 12.53
CA PRO A 24 -4.60 2.34 11.24
C PRO A 24 -6.11 2.42 10.94
N GLU A 25 -6.99 2.34 11.94
CA GLU A 25 -8.43 2.45 11.75
C GLU A 25 -8.83 3.83 11.21
N LYS A 26 -8.19 4.90 11.71
CA LYS A 26 -8.43 6.26 11.23
C LYS A 26 -7.91 6.44 9.80
N THR A 27 -6.74 5.89 9.51
CA THR A 27 -6.20 5.85 8.13
C THR A 27 -7.17 5.14 7.18
N VAL A 28 -7.73 4.00 7.58
CA VAL A 28 -8.72 3.26 6.78
C VAL A 28 -9.95 4.14 6.50
N VAL A 29 -10.48 4.84 7.50
CA VAL A 29 -11.66 5.71 7.30
C VAL A 29 -11.39 6.78 6.24
N LEU A 30 -10.26 7.49 6.33
CA LEU A 30 -9.93 8.57 5.38
C LEU A 30 -9.68 8.04 3.97
N LEU A 31 -8.95 6.94 3.83
CA LEU A 31 -8.64 6.37 2.52
C LEU A 31 -9.86 5.72 1.86
N LYS A 32 -10.79 5.13 2.64
CA LYS A 32 -12.09 4.68 2.11
C LYS A 32 -12.96 5.85 1.67
N ALA A 33 -12.88 7.00 2.34
CA ALA A 33 -13.58 8.21 1.88
C ALA A 33 -13.02 8.69 0.54
N LEU A 34 -11.69 8.74 0.37
CA LEU A 34 -11.07 9.05 -0.92
C LEU A 34 -11.47 8.07 -2.03
N GLN A 35 -11.49 6.77 -1.72
CA GLN A 35 -11.92 5.73 -2.65
C GLN A 35 -13.38 5.92 -3.07
N ALA A 36 -14.29 6.17 -2.11
CA ALA A 36 -15.71 6.37 -2.39
C ALA A 36 -15.97 7.64 -3.22
N LEU A 37 -15.11 8.65 -3.12
CA LEU A 37 -15.16 9.87 -3.94
C LEU A 37 -14.52 9.71 -5.33
N GLY A 38 -13.95 8.54 -5.65
CA GLY A 38 -13.21 8.33 -6.89
C GLY A 38 -11.90 9.12 -6.98
N LEU A 39 -11.37 9.57 -5.83
CA LEU A 39 -10.15 10.38 -5.74
C LEU A 39 -8.92 9.58 -5.33
N ALA A 40 -9.09 8.28 -5.04
CA ALA A 40 -8.00 7.39 -4.66
C ALA A 40 -7.15 6.98 -5.87
N ASP A 41 -5.84 7.24 -5.80
CA ASP A 41 -4.85 6.70 -6.72
C ASP A 41 -4.27 5.35 -6.24
N ALA A 42 -3.40 4.77 -7.08
CA ALA A 42 -2.75 3.49 -6.78
C ALA A 42 -1.99 3.50 -5.44
N ARG A 43 -1.32 4.61 -5.10
CA ARG A 43 -0.57 4.77 -3.86
C ARG A 43 -1.50 4.81 -2.65
N GLN A 44 -2.63 5.51 -2.76
CA GLN A 44 -3.64 5.59 -1.71
C GLN A 44 -4.33 4.24 -1.49
N LEU A 45 -4.56 3.45 -2.54
CA LEU A 45 -5.07 2.08 -2.41
C LEU A 45 -4.05 1.13 -1.77
N ALA A 46 -2.76 1.23 -2.11
CA ALA A 46 -1.72 0.46 -1.43
C ALA A 46 -1.64 0.83 0.06
N THR A 47 -1.73 2.13 0.37
CA THR A 47 -1.75 2.63 1.76
C THR A 47 -3.01 2.14 2.50
N LEU A 48 -4.15 2.07 1.84
CA LEU A 48 -5.39 1.53 2.39
C LEU A 48 -5.25 0.05 2.76
N ALA A 49 -4.68 -0.77 1.86
CA ALA A 49 -4.42 -2.17 2.14
C ALA A 49 -3.46 -2.36 3.33
N LEU A 50 -2.38 -1.57 3.40
CA LEU A 50 -1.46 -1.59 4.53
C LEU A 50 -2.16 -1.20 5.84
N ALA A 51 -2.99 -0.18 5.83
CA ALA A 51 -3.74 0.25 7.01
C ALA A 51 -4.76 -0.81 7.45
N GLN A 52 -5.44 -1.47 6.51
CA GLN A 52 -6.36 -2.58 6.82
C GLN A 52 -5.61 -3.77 7.44
N LEU A 53 -4.44 -4.12 6.92
CA LEU A 53 -3.58 -5.16 7.48
C LEU A 53 -3.17 -4.80 8.93
N ARG A 54 -2.70 -3.57 9.16
CA ARG A 54 -2.34 -3.09 10.52
C ARG A 54 -3.53 -3.02 11.49
N ALA A 55 -4.74 -2.83 10.97
CA ALA A 55 -5.98 -2.88 11.74
C ALA A 55 -6.51 -4.32 11.96
N GLY A 56 -5.73 -5.35 11.61
CA GLY A 56 -6.11 -6.75 11.80
C GLY A 56 -7.18 -7.25 10.83
N LYS A 57 -7.30 -6.64 9.64
CA LYS A 57 -8.29 -7.00 8.61
C LYS A 57 -7.61 -7.53 7.32
N PRO A 58 -6.90 -8.66 7.38
CA PRO A 58 -6.11 -9.15 6.26
C PRO A 58 -6.96 -9.55 5.04
N ASP A 59 -8.18 -10.08 5.21
CA ASP A 59 -9.06 -10.38 4.08
C ASP A 59 -9.47 -9.11 3.30
N THR A 60 -9.77 -8.04 4.03
CA THR A 60 -10.09 -6.74 3.40
C THR A 60 -8.87 -6.14 2.70
N ALA A 61 -7.69 -6.28 3.30
CA ALA A 61 -6.43 -5.86 2.70
C ALA A 61 -6.17 -6.60 1.38
N LEU A 62 -6.39 -7.92 1.35
CA LEU A 62 -6.21 -8.71 0.13
C LEU A 62 -7.18 -8.27 -0.97
N SER A 63 -8.46 -8.08 -0.64
CA SER A 63 -9.46 -7.58 -1.60
C SER A 63 -9.09 -6.20 -2.17
N THR A 64 -8.56 -5.31 -1.34
CA THR A 64 -8.07 -3.99 -1.80
C THR A 64 -6.86 -4.12 -2.72
N LEU A 65 -5.94 -5.06 -2.44
CA LEU A 65 -4.82 -5.36 -3.32
C LEU A 65 -5.29 -5.94 -4.66
N ASP A 66 -6.29 -6.82 -4.67
CA ASP A 66 -6.83 -7.36 -5.92
C ASP A 66 -7.43 -6.24 -6.79
N GLN A 67 -8.11 -5.27 -6.18
CA GLN A 67 -8.58 -4.06 -6.88
C GLN A 67 -7.43 -3.24 -7.45
N LEU A 68 -6.38 -3.00 -6.66
CA LEU A 68 -5.20 -2.27 -7.09
C LEU A 68 -4.50 -2.96 -8.27
N ALA A 69 -4.41 -4.30 -8.25
CA ALA A 69 -3.84 -5.07 -9.33
C ALA A 69 -4.66 -4.94 -10.63
N MET A 70 -6.00 -4.98 -10.53
CA MET A 70 -6.89 -4.74 -11.69
C MET A 70 -6.71 -3.35 -12.31
N GLN A 71 -6.27 -2.36 -11.53
CA GLN A 71 -5.97 -1.01 -11.99
C GLN A 71 -4.53 -0.83 -12.50
N GLY A 72 -3.73 -1.90 -12.54
CA GLY A 72 -2.34 -1.86 -12.99
C GLY A 72 -1.33 -1.35 -11.95
N GLY A 73 -1.75 -1.17 -10.69
CA GLY A 73 -0.89 -0.70 -9.60
C GLY A 73 -0.02 -1.82 -8.99
N VAL A 74 0.67 -2.59 -9.84
CA VAL A 74 1.55 -3.70 -9.41
C VAL A 74 2.99 -3.21 -9.42
N ASP A 75 3.49 -2.85 -8.24
CA ASP A 75 4.86 -2.38 -8.01
C ASP A 75 5.51 -3.11 -6.81
N ALA A 76 6.72 -2.69 -6.42
CA ALA A 76 7.41 -3.31 -5.29
C ALA A 76 6.61 -3.19 -3.96
N PRO A 77 6.13 -2.01 -3.53
CA PRO A 77 5.24 -1.89 -2.37
C PRO A 77 4.02 -2.81 -2.39
N PHE A 78 3.36 -2.94 -3.54
CA PHE A 78 2.23 -3.86 -3.72
C PHE A 78 2.61 -5.30 -3.32
N HIS A 79 3.72 -5.82 -3.84
CA HIS A 79 4.15 -7.19 -3.56
C HIS A 79 4.56 -7.41 -2.10
N LEU A 80 5.14 -6.40 -1.46
CA LEU A 80 5.48 -6.46 -0.04
C LEU A 80 4.22 -6.57 0.82
N ILE A 81 3.23 -5.68 0.61
CA ILE A 81 1.98 -5.68 1.37
C ILE A 81 1.20 -6.97 1.11
N ARG A 82 1.17 -7.45 -0.14
CA ARG A 82 0.54 -8.72 -0.50
C ARG A 82 1.17 -9.90 0.22
N SER A 83 2.50 -9.97 0.29
CA SER A 83 3.21 -11.03 1.02
C SER A 83 2.84 -11.03 2.51
N GLN A 84 2.88 -9.87 3.17
CA GLN A 84 2.51 -9.74 4.58
C GLN A 84 1.04 -10.10 4.84
N THR A 85 0.15 -9.70 3.92
CA THR A 85 -1.28 -10.02 4.00
C THR A 85 -1.52 -11.52 3.87
N LEU A 86 -0.90 -12.17 2.88
CA LEU A 86 -1.00 -13.62 2.69
C LEU A 86 -0.41 -14.41 3.87
N GLN A 87 0.67 -13.90 4.48
CA GLN A 87 1.22 -14.48 5.69
C GLN A 87 0.23 -14.41 6.87
N ALA A 88 -0.43 -13.26 7.06
CA ALA A 88 -1.46 -13.10 8.10
C ALA A 88 -2.68 -14.01 7.87
N LEU A 89 -2.94 -14.41 6.62
CA LEU A 89 -3.97 -15.37 6.23
C LEU A 89 -3.49 -16.84 6.24
N ALA A 90 -2.28 -17.12 6.73
CA ALA A 90 -1.65 -18.44 6.73
C ALA A 90 -1.48 -19.08 5.33
N ARG A 91 -1.39 -18.27 4.27
CA ARG A 91 -1.17 -18.70 2.87
C ARG A 91 0.31 -18.64 2.51
N GLY A 92 1.10 -19.51 3.14
CA GLY A 92 2.57 -19.47 3.14
C GLY A 92 3.23 -19.49 1.74
N ASP A 93 2.79 -20.39 0.86
CA ASP A 93 3.40 -20.54 -0.47
C ASP A 93 3.21 -19.29 -1.35
N GLU A 94 2.02 -18.70 -1.29
CA GLU A 94 1.70 -17.46 -2.02
C GLU A 94 2.41 -16.26 -1.40
N ALA A 95 2.52 -16.21 -0.07
CA ALA A 95 3.29 -15.17 0.62
C ALA A 95 4.77 -15.19 0.20
N ALA A 96 5.36 -16.38 0.05
CA ALA A 96 6.72 -16.55 -0.43
C ALA A 96 6.86 -16.13 -1.90
N ALA A 97 5.89 -16.46 -2.76
CA ALA A 97 5.87 -16.01 -4.14
C ALA A 97 5.81 -14.48 -4.26
N ALA A 98 4.92 -13.83 -3.50
CA ALA A 98 4.81 -12.38 -3.46
C ALA A 98 6.10 -11.72 -2.94
N MET A 99 6.75 -12.29 -1.92
CA MET A 99 8.03 -11.79 -1.42
C MET A 99 9.14 -11.87 -2.47
N ARG A 100 9.22 -12.97 -3.24
CA ARG A 100 10.18 -13.08 -4.35
C ARG A 100 9.95 -11.99 -5.40
N ALA A 101 8.69 -11.71 -5.76
CA ALA A 101 8.36 -10.64 -6.68
C ALA A 101 8.76 -9.26 -6.14
N TYR A 102 8.54 -8.99 -4.85
CA TYR A 102 9.03 -7.76 -4.20
C TYR A 102 10.56 -7.64 -4.29
N VAL A 103 11.30 -8.70 -3.96
CA VAL A 103 12.77 -8.70 -3.99
C VAL A 103 13.30 -8.40 -5.40
N ALA A 104 12.64 -8.91 -6.44
CA ALA A 104 13.02 -8.68 -7.83
C ALA A 104 12.77 -7.23 -8.30
N LEU A 105 11.76 -6.55 -7.76
CA LEU A 105 11.36 -5.19 -8.14
C LEU A 105 11.91 -4.10 -7.22
N ARG A 106 12.38 -4.48 -6.04
CA ARG A 106 12.94 -3.56 -5.03
C ARG A 106 14.06 -2.73 -5.66
N PRO A 107 14.06 -1.40 -5.48
CA PRO A 107 15.21 -0.57 -5.82
C PRO A 107 16.44 -1.05 -5.03
N THR A 108 17.52 -1.42 -5.73
CA THR A 108 18.78 -1.81 -5.10
C THR A 108 19.48 -0.58 -4.54
N ALA A 109 19.19 -0.21 -3.29
CA ALA A 109 19.99 0.78 -2.57
C ALA A 109 21.33 0.16 -2.13
N ALA A 110 22.28 0.02 -3.07
CA ALA A 110 23.74 -0.05 -2.85
C ALA A 110 24.48 -0.56 -4.09
N GLN A 111 24.99 0.35 -4.93
CA GLN A 111 26.34 0.18 -5.47
C GLN A 111 27.17 1.34 -4.91
N PRO A 112 28.21 1.11 -4.10
CA PRO A 112 29.19 2.15 -3.83
C PRO A 112 29.82 2.55 -5.17
N ARG A 113 29.84 3.86 -5.44
CA ARG A 113 30.61 4.46 -6.54
C ARG A 113 32.07 4.03 -6.34
N SER A 114 32.53 3.05 -7.11
CA SER A 114 33.96 2.79 -7.27
C SER A 114 34.55 4.01 -7.97
N GLU A 115 35.21 4.88 -7.22
CA GLU A 115 36.06 5.93 -7.77
C GLU A 115 37.24 5.27 -8.50
N PRO A 116 37.49 5.61 -9.78
CA PRO A 116 38.70 5.16 -10.45
C PRO A 116 39.91 5.94 -9.89
N THR A 117 40.93 5.20 -9.48
CA THR A 117 42.29 5.68 -9.14
C THR A 117 42.98 6.39 -10.29
#